data_AF-A0A7S7LX30-F1
#
_entry.id   AF-A0A7S7LX30-F1
#
_cell.length_a   1.000
_cell.length_b   1.000
_cell.length_c   1.000
_cell.angle_alpha   90.00
_cell.angle_beta   90.00
_cell.angle_gamma   90.00
#
_symmetry.space_group_name_H-M   'P 1'
#
loop_
_entity.id
_entity.type
_entity.pdbx_description
1 polymer ?
#
loop_
_entity_poly.entity_id
_entity_poly.type
_entity_poly.pdbx_seq_one_letter_code
_entity_poly.pdbx_strand_id
1 'polypeptide(L)'
;MFKIIIPQATFKELEKIDSENQKLIFFKIKDLEKGVFTADKALKGKHKGKFRKRAGNYRIVYLKENDILVITLIRIAHRKEVY
;
A
#
# COMPACT_ATOMS: atom_id res chain seq x y z
N MET A 1 1.38 8.10 16.19
CA MET A 1 1.62 8.22 14.73
C MET A 1 2.59 7.14 14.34
N PHE A 2 2.42 6.55 13.16
CA PHE A 2 3.27 5.47 12.66
C PHE A 2 4.42 6.04 11.81
N LYS A 3 5.61 5.47 11.95
CA LYS A 3 6.73 5.76 11.06
C LYS A 3 6.56 4.98 9.76
N ILE A 4 6.55 5.67 8.64
CA ILE A 4 6.48 5.04 7.32
C ILE A 4 7.88 4.83 6.75
N ILE A 5 8.16 3.60 6.31
CA ILE A 5 9.38 3.27 5.55
C ILE A 5 8.94 2.80 4.17
N ILE A 6 9.42 3.50 3.14
CA ILE A 6 9.20 3.14 1.73
C ILE A 6 10.55 2.67 1.18
N PRO A 7 10.72 1.38 0.84
CA PRO A 7 11.91 0.88 0.16
C PRO A 7 12.13 1.61 -1.16
N GLN A 8 13.39 1.80 -1.54
CA GLN A 8 13.75 2.50 -2.78
C GLN A 8 13.10 1.88 -4.03
N ALA A 9 12.98 0.54 -4.07
CA ALA A 9 12.30 -0.16 -5.16
C ALA A 9 10.83 0.25 -5.28
N THR A 10 10.11 0.26 -4.15
CA THR A 10 8.72 0.74 -4.07
C THR A 10 8.59 2.18 -4.51
N PHE A 11 9.53 3.04 -4.12
CA PHE A 11 9.51 4.45 -4.50
C PHE A 11 9.67 4.61 -6.02
N LYS A 12 10.62 3.88 -6.63
CA LYS A 12 10.78 3.84 -8.10
C LYS A 12 9.57 3.29 -8.84
N GLU A 13 8.80 2.39 -8.24
CA GLU A 13 7.53 1.93 -8.81
C GLU A 13 6.44 3.01 -8.73
N LEU A 14 6.38 3.75 -7.62
CA LEU A 14 5.45 4.85 -7.44
C LEU A 14 5.69 5.98 -8.45
N GLU A 15 6.95 6.30 -8.74
CA GLU A 15 7.34 7.31 -9.74
C GLU A 15 6.80 6.99 -11.15
N LYS A 16 6.60 5.72 -11.48
CA LYS A 16 6.11 5.27 -12.80
C LYS A 16 4.59 5.38 -12.96
N ILE A 17 3.87 5.69 -11.89
CA ILE A 17 2.41 5.80 -11.88
C ILE A 17 2.01 7.21 -12.33
N ASP A 18 0.84 7.35 -12.97
CA ASP A 18 0.29 8.66 -13.31
C ASP A 18 0.05 9.54 -12.06
N SER A 19 0.10 10.86 -12.26
CA SER A 19 0.07 11.83 -11.16
C SER A 19 -1.20 11.77 -10.31
N GLU A 20 -2.34 11.37 -10.90
CA GLU A 20 -3.61 11.22 -10.18
C GLU A 20 -3.54 10.05 -9.20
N ASN A 21 -3.10 8.88 -9.67
CA ASN A 21 -2.93 7.71 -8.82
C ASN A 21 -1.81 7.88 -7.80
N GLN A 22 -0.73 8.61 -8.12
CA GLN A 22 0.31 8.98 -7.15
C GLN A 22 -0.27 9.78 -5.98
N LYS A 23 -1.09 10.80 -6.27
CA LYS A 23 -1.77 11.60 -5.23
C LYS A 23 -2.68 10.73 -4.37
N LEU A 24 -3.47 9.85 -4.98
CA LEU A 24 -4.35 8.94 -4.26
C LEU A 24 -3.56 8.01 -3.31
N ILE A 25 -2.45 7.44 -3.79
CA ILE A 25 -1.56 6.61 -2.98
C ILE A 25 -0.98 7.42 -1.83
N PHE A 26 -0.51 8.65 -2.08
CA PHE A 26 0.03 9.52 -1.04
C PHE A 26 -0.98 9.80 0.07
N PHE A 27 -2.23 10.13 -0.27
CA PHE A 27 -3.29 10.32 0.74
C PHE A 27 -3.52 9.05 1.56
N LYS A 28 -3.48 7.88 0.92
CA LYS A 28 -3.62 6.60 1.62
C LYS A 28 -2.43 6.26 2.51
N ILE A 29 -1.22 6.71 2.16
CA ILE A 29 -0.04 6.62 3.04
C ILE A 29 -0.18 7.56 4.24
N LYS A 30 -0.72 8.77 4.04
CA LYS A 30 -1.02 9.70 5.15
C LYS A 30 -2.08 9.18 6.11
N ASP A 31 -3.08 8.46 5.61
CA ASP A 31 -4.02 7.70 6.44
C ASP A 31 -3.26 6.69 7.33
N LEU A 32 -2.34 5.91 6.74
CA LEU A 32 -1.54 4.91 7.45
C LEU A 32 -0.62 5.54 8.52
N GLU A 33 0.02 6.67 8.22
CA GLU A 33 0.85 7.43 9.17
C GLU A 33 0.04 7.88 10.40
N LYS A 34 -1.24 8.22 10.20
CA LYS A 34 -2.18 8.57 11.27
C LYS A 34 -2.78 7.35 11.99
N GLY A 35 -2.46 6.13 11.56
CA GLY A 35 -3.02 4.90 12.13
C GLY A 35 -4.43 4.56 11.63
N VAL A 36 -4.85 5.14 10.50
CA VAL A 36 -6.16 4.89 9.90
C VAL A 36 -6.07 3.65 9.01
N PHE A 37 -6.37 2.48 9.59
CA PHE A 37 -6.34 1.17 8.93
C PHE A 37 -7.72 0.72 8.39
N THR A 38 -8.66 1.64 8.26
CA THR A 38 -10.05 1.33 7.90
C THR A 38 -10.15 0.65 6.54
N ALA A 39 -10.90 -0.46 6.48
CA ALA A 39 -11.09 -1.32 5.30
C ALA A 39 -9.84 -2.05 4.77
N ASP A 40 -8.73 -1.98 5.51
CA ASP A 40 -7.51 -2.71 5.17
C ASP A 40 -7.71 -4.20 5.49
N LYS A 41 -7.20 -5.09 4.64
CA LYS A 41 -7.36 -6.55 4.81
C LYS A 41 -6.01 -7.22 5.03
N ALA A 42 -5.95 -8.13 5.99
CA ALA A 42 -4.81 -9.03 6.16
C ALA A 42 -4.65 -9.93 4.93
N LEU A 43 -3.41 -10.11 4.48
CA LEU A 43 -3.06 -11.05 3.42
C LEU A 43 -2.92 -12.47 4.00
N LYS A 44 -3.21 -13.47 3.15
CA LYS A 44 -3.14 -14.89 3.49
C LYS A 44 -1.99 -15.58 2.74
N GLY A 45 -1.68 -16.82 3.10
CA GLY A 45 -0.66 -17.64 2.43
C GLY A 45 0.76 -17.06 2.59
N LYS A 46 1.52 -17.02 1.50
CA LYS A 46 2.92 -16.53 1.47
C LYS A 46 3.12 -15.08 1.93
N HIS A 47 2.05 -14.31 2.10
CA HIS A 47 2.09 -12.93 2.58
C HIS A 47 1.43 -12.75 3.95
N LYS A 48 1.23 -13.83 4.71
CA LYS A 48 0.73 -13.78 6.10
C LYS A 48 1.55 -12.78 6.93
N GLY A 49 0.87 -12.01 7.77
CA GLY A 49 1.46 -10.93 8.56
C GLY A 49 1.48 -9.56 7.88
N LYS A 50 1.26 -9.51 6.56
CA LYS A 50 1.10 -8.25 5.81
C LYS A 50 -0.37 -7.87 5.66
N PHE A 51 -0.61 -6.60 5.45
CA PHE A 51 -1.93 -5.99 5.23
C PHE A 51 -1.97 -5.31 3.88
N ARG A 52 -3.19 -5.04 3.41
CA ARG A 52 -3.44 -4.39 2.12
C ARG A 52 -4.48 -3.29 2.25
N LYS A 53 -4.08 -2.07 1.89
CA LYS A 53 -4.94 -0.89 1.74
C LYS A 53 -5.21 -0.64 0.25
N ARG A 54 -6.47 -0.32 -0.09
CA ARG A 54 -6.86 -0.01 -1.49
C ARG A 54 -6.62 1.47 -1.80
N ALA A 55 -6.00 1.74 -2.94
CA ALA A 55 -5.81 3.07 -3.50
C ALA A 55 -6.24 3.04 -4.99
N GLY A 56 -7.55 3.10 -5.23
CA GLY A 56 -8.10 3.00 -6.60
C GLY A 56 -7.82 1.63 -7.23
N ASN A 57 -7.04 1.64 -8.31
CA ASN A 57 -6.55 0.45 -9.03
C ASN A 57 -5.26 -0.14 -8.44
N TYR A 58 -4.66 0.53 -7.44
CA TYR A 58 -3.45 0.08 -6.78
C TYR A 58 -3.74 -0.47 -5.39
N ARG A 59 -2.79 -1.26 -4.88
CA ARG A 59 -2.82 -1.80 -3.53
C ARG A 59 -1.52 -1.44 -2.83
N ILE A 60 -1.65 -0.83 -1.66
CA ILE A 60 -0.54 -0.59 -0.76
C ILE A 60 -0.48 -1.81 0.14
N VAL A 61 0.57 -2.62 0.02
CA VAL A 61 0.85 -3.71 0.94
C VAL A 61 1.80 -3.21 2.00
N TYR A 62 1.49 -3.45 3.26
CA TYR A 62 2.36 -3.01 4.34
C TYR A 62 2.50 -4.08 5.40
N LEU A 63 3.66 -4.07 6.05
CA LEU A 63 3.91 -4.82 7.26
C LEU A 63 3.84 -3.85 8.43
N LYS A 64 3.17 -4.24 9.52
CA LYS A 64 3.10 -3.48 10.76
C LYS A 64 4.00 -4.13 11.79
N GLU A 65 5.04 -3.43 12.22
CA GLU A 65 5.95 -3.84 13.28
C GLU A 65 6.01 -2.73 14.32
N ASN A 66 5.42 -2.97 15.50
CA ASN A 66 5.24 -1.93 16.53
C ASN A 66 4.57 -0.68 15.93
N ASP A 67 5.27 0.46 15.97
CA ASP A 67 4.85 1.75 15.40
C ASP A 67 5.47 2.03 14.02
N ILE A 68 6.07 1.03 13.36
CA ILE A 68 6.67 1.14 12.04
C ILE A 68 5.78 0.42 11.02
N LEU A 69 5.54 1.09 9.89
CA LEU A 69 4.90 0.52 8.72
C LEU A 69 5.90 0.47 7.57
N VAL A 70 6.27 -0.74 7.16
CA VAL A 70 7.08 -0.94 5.94
C VAL A 70 6.13 -1.12 4.77
N ILE A 71 6.16 -0.18 3.82
CA ILE A 71 5.23 -0.12 2.70
C ILE A 71 5.87 -0.66 1.43
N THR A 72 5.20 -1.60 0.79
CA THR A 72 5.46 -2.07 -0.58
C THR A 72 4.24 -1.81 -1.44
N LEU A 73 4.41 -1.14 -2.57
CA LEU A 73 3.33 -0.95 -3.52
C LEU A 73 3.21 -2.23 -4.35
N ILE A 74 2.00 -2.73 -4.53
CA ILE A 74 1.74 -3.83 -5.45
C ILE A 74 0.66 -3.36 -6.43
N ARG A 75 1.00 -3.35 -7.72
CA ARG A 75 0.04 -3.10 -8.78
C ARG A 75 -0.82 -4.34 -8.99
N ILE A 76 -2.15 -4.18 -8.92
CA ILE A 76 -3.11 -5.17 -9.42
C ILE A 76 -4.17 -4.38 -10.18
N ALA A 77 -3.90 -4.09 -11.46
CA ALA A 77 -4.81 -3.38 -12.34
C ALA A 77 -5.70 -4.38 -13.10
N HIS A 78 -7.01 -4.07 -13.09
CA HIS A 78 -8.17 -4.74 -13.68
C HIS A 78 -8.55 -6.17 -13.24
N ARG A 79 -9.77 -6.28 -12.68
CA ARG A 79 -10.56 -7.52 -12.51
C ARG A 79 -10.90 -8.22 -13.84
N LYS A 80 -10.45 -7.68 -14.99
CA LYS A 80 -10.72 -8.19 -16.36
C LYS A 80 -9.71 -9.22 -16.86
N GLU A 81 -8.58 -9.44 -16.19
CA GLU A 81 -7.63 -10.51 -16.58
C GLU A 81 -7.60 -11.65 -15.55
N VAL A 82 -8.57 -11.68 -14.63
CA VAL A 82 -8.68 -12.73 -13.60
C VAL A 82 -9.99 -13.54 -13.76
N TYR A 83 -10.74 -13.31 -14.84
CA TYR A 83 -11.81 -14.19 -15.33
C TYR A 83 -11.60 -14.45 -16.81
#